data_AF-A0A4Q5SU88-F1
#
_entry.id   AF-A0A4Q5SU88-F1
#
_cell.length_a   1.000
_cell.length_b   1.000
_cell.length_c   1.000
_cell.angle_alpha   90.00
_cell.angle_beta   90.00
_cell.angle_gamma   90.00
#
_symmetry.space_group_name_H-M   'P 1'
#
loop_
_entity.id
_entity.type
_entity.pdbx_description
1 polymer ?
#
loop_
_entity_poly.entity_id
_entity_poly.type
_entity_poly.pdbx_seq_one_letter_code
_entity_poly.pdbx_strand_id
1 'polypeptide(L)'
;MRFLVVLFLTFLHPAQDPTTYICTGQYAKRYHFNGNCNGLQACRAQIITTSLSRARGGRTPCRLCTGNAIIPVRSASPAVSDGRCSATTRKGTRCSRSARSGGYCWQHGG
;
A
#
# COMPACT_ATOMS: atom_id res chain seq x y z
N MET A 1 45.63 -14.03 -21.50
CA MET A 1 45.29 -12.89 -20.62
C MET A 1 44.24 -11.92 -21.21
N ARG A 2 43.86 -12.05 -22.49
CA ARG A 2 42.94 -11.13 -23.19
C ARG A 2 41.44 -11.46 -23.02
N PHE A 3 41.11 -12.64 -22.48
CA PHE A 3 39.74 -13.08 -22.18
C PHE A 3 39.25 -12.73 -20.76
N LEU A 4 40.14 -12.34 -19.84
CA LEU A 4 39.77 -11.97 -18.46
C LEU A 4 39.21 -10.54 -18.33
N VAL A 5 39.43 -9.67 -19.32
CA VAL A 5 38.96 -8.27 -19.28
C VAL A 5 37.49 -8.15 -19.72
N VAL A 6 36.96 -9.11 -20.48
CA VAL A 6 35.57 -9.08 -20.96
C VAL A 6 34.57 -9.47 -19.86
N LEU A 7 35.00 -10.22 -18.84
CA LEU A 7 34.13 -10.71 -17.77
C LEU A 7 33.79 -9.66 -16.69
N PHE A 8 34.50 -8.52 -16.67
CA PHE A 8 34.30 -7.45 -15.67
C PHE A 8 33.41 -6.30 -16.17
N LEU A 9 33.16 -6.20 -17.48
CA LEU A 9 32.41 -5.10 -18.10
C LEU A 9 30.91 -5.37 -18.25
N THR A 10 30.43 -6.59 -17.98
CA THR A 10 29.01 -6.96 -18.15
C THR A 10 28.14 -6.66 -16.93
N PHE A 11 28.69 -6.12 -15.83
CA PHE A 11 27.93 -5.85 -14.61
C PHE A 11 27.57 -4.37 -14.39
N LEU A 12 27.96 -3.45 -15.28
CA LEU A 12 27.53 -2.05 -15.21
C LEU A 12 26.13 -1.87 -15.81
N HIS A 13 25.11 -2.44 -15.14
CA HIS A 13 23.72 -2.12 -15.47
C HIS A 13 23.35 -0.80 -14.79
N PRO A 14 22.90 0.23 -15.54
CA PRO A 14 22.47 1.48 -14.94
C PRO A 14 21.27 1.22 -14.02
N ALA A 15 21.31 1.81 -12.82
CA ALA A 15 20.19 1.75 -11.89
C ALA A 15 18.93 2.29 -12.57
N GLN A 16 17.92 1.44 -12.75
CA GLN A 16 16.68 1.82 -13.41
C GLN A 16 15.84 2.69 -12.47
N ASP A 17 15.40 3.86 -12.97
CA ASP A 17 14.51 4.76 -12.23
C ASP A 17 13.05 4.33 -12.43
N PRO A 18 12.32 3.94 -11.37
CA PRO A 18 10.97 3.41 -11.51
C PRO A 18 10.00 4.41 -12.14
N THR A 19 9.05 3.89 -12.93
CA THR A 19 7.94 4.70 -13.45
C THR A 19 6.88 4.94 -12.37
N THR A 20 6.29 6.13 -12.41
CA THR A 20 5.27 6.61 -11.48
C THR A 20 4.22 7.43 -12.23
N TYR A 21 3.07 7.65 -11.62
CA TYR A 21 1.96 8.39 -12.18
C TYR A 21 1.68 9.66 -11.37
N ILE A 22 1.45 10.77 -12.07
CA ILE A 22 1.16 12.08 -11.47
C ILE A 22 -0.11 12.63 -12.09
N CYS A 23 -1.04 13.07 -11.23
CA CYS A 23 -2.13 13.95 -11.66
C CYS A 23 -1.58 15.38 -11.82
N THR A 24 -1.82 16.01 -12.97
CA THR A 24 -1.32 17.37 -13.31
C THR A 24 -2.15 18.50 -12.71
N GLY A 25 -3.24 18.19 -12.01
CA GLY A 25 -4.08 19.19 -11.37
C GLY A 25 -3.29 20.06 -10.38
N GLN A 26 -3.62 21.36 -10.33
CA GLN A 26 -2.90 22.35 -9.53
C GLN A 26 -2.75 22.01 -8.03
N TYR A 27 -3.67 21.20 -7.48
CA TYR A 27 -3.66 20.79 -6.08
C TYR A 27 -3.09 19.37 -5.84
N ALA A 28 -2.54 18.72 -6.86
CA ALA A 28 -2.01 17.37 -6.74
C ALA A 28 -0.66 17.35 -5.99
N LYS A 29 -0.70 16.95 -4.72
CA LYS A 29 0.48 16.90 -3.82
C LYS A 29 1.20 15.54 -3.82
N ARG A 30 0.65 14.55 -4.51
CA ARG A 30 1.08 13.14 -4.42
C ARG A 30 1.45 12.54 -5.77
N TYR A 31 2.38 11.60 -5.76
CA TYR A 31 2.64 10.69 -6.89
C TYR A 31 2.22 9.26 -6.54
N HIS A 32 1.92 8.46 -7.55
CA HIS A 32 1.35 7.11 -7.42
C HIS A 32 2.24 6.07 -8.11
N PHE A 33 2.31 4.87 -7.53
CA PHE A 33 3.00 3.72 -8.16
C PHE A 33 2.05 2.80 -8.92
N ASN A 34 0.74 2.99 -8.76
CA ASN A 34 -0.30 2.18 -9.39
C ASN A 34 -1.25 3.12 -10.16
N GLY A 35 -1.36 2.89 -11.48
CA GLY A 35 -2.27 3.64 -12.37
C GLY A 35 -3.74 3.53 -11.96
N ASN A 36 -4.13 2.45 -11.28
CA ASN A 36 -5.49 2.18 -10.81
C ASN A 36 -5.71 2.55 -9.34
N CYS A 37 -4.80 3.31 -8.72
CA CYS A 37 -4.98 3.76 -7.34
C CYS A 37 -6.25 4.61 -7.21
N ASN A 38 -7.14 4.30 -6.24
CA ASN A 38 -8.38 5.06 -6.00
C ASN A 38 -8.14 6.59 -5.89
N GLY A 39 -7.03 7.01 -5.28
CA GLY A 39 -6.68 8.43 -5.19
C GLY A 39 -6.29 9.05 -6.54
N LEU A 40 -5.71 8.26 -7.45
CA LEU A 40 -5.36 8.70 -8.81
C LEU A 40 -6.59 8.72 -9.73
N GLN A 41 -7.50 7.74 -9.58
CA GLN A 41 -8.74 7.65 -10.34
C GLN A 41 -9.70 8.82 -10.08
N ALA A 42 -9.54 9.52 -8.94
CA ALA A 42 -10.26 10.76 -8.65
C ALA A 42 -9.69 12.00 -9.38
N CYS A 43 -8.58 11.86 -10.12
CA CYS A 43 -7.98 12.97 -10.87
C CYS A 43 -8.97 13.51 -11.93
N ARG A 44 -9.19 14.83 -11.93
CA ARG A 44 -10.02 15.53 -12.92
C ARG A 44 -9.21 16.25 -14.00
N ALA A 45 -7.90 16.04 -13.99
CA ALA A 45 -6.95 16.63 -14.94
C ALA A 45 -6.21 15.51 -15.68
N GLN A 46 -5.17 15.85 -16.44
CA GLN A 46 -4.35 14.85 -17.11
C GLN A 46 -3.52 14.04 -16.11
N ILE A 47 -3.45 12.73 -16.30
CA ILE A 47 -2.50 11.85 -15.63
C ILE A 47 -1.30 11.65 -16.55
N ILE A 48 -0.10 11.86 -16.04
CA ILE A 48 1.16 11.63 -16.77
C ILE A 48 2.00 10.55 -16.09
N THR A 49 2.76 9.81 -16.88
CA THR A 49 3.76 8.86 -16.40
C THR A 49 5.12 9.55 -16.37
N THR A 50 5.85 9.40 -15.27
CA THR A 50 7.18 9.99 -15.10
C THR A 50 8.08 9.16 -14.20
N SER A 51 9.36 9.49 -14.13
CA SER A 51 10.31 8.76 -13.30
C SER A 51 10.18 9.13 -11.82
N LEU A 52 10.52 8.21 -10.92
CA LEU A 52 10.41 8.41 -9.47
C LEU A 52 11.29 9.57 -8.99
N SER A 53 12.49 9.73 -9.55
CA SER A 53 13.35 10.89 -9.24
C SER A 53 12.65 12.22 -9.55
N ARG A 54 12.01 12.33 -10.73
CA ARG A 54 11.27 13.54 -11.13
C ARG A 54 10.02 13.77 -10.28
N ALA A 55 9.31 12.71 -9.92
CA ALA A 55 8.13 12.80 -9.07
C ALA A 55 8.44 13.31 -7.66
N ARG A 56 9.59 12.94 -7.09
CA ARG A 56 10.04 13.33 -5.74
C ARG A 56 10.41 14.81 -5.61
N GLY A 57 10.65 15.54 -6.70
CA GLY A 57 11.08 16.94 -6.71
C GLY A 57 10.04 17.98 -6.22
N GLY A 58 9.02 17.56 -5.46
CA GLY A 58 7.96 18.45 -4.98
C GLY A 58 6.64 17.74 -4.63
N ARG A 59 6.58 16.42 -4.78
CA ARG A 59 5.42 15.60 -4.39
C ARG A 59 5.86 14.50 -3.45
N THR A 60 4.91 14.02 -2.66
CA THR A 60 5.11 12.93 -1.70
C THR A 60 4.41 11.66 -2.18
N PRO A 61 4.85 10.45 -1.77
CA PRO A 61 4.17 9.23 -2.18
C PRO A 61 2.73 9.18 -1.68
N CYS A 62 1.85 8.59 -2.47
CA CYS A 62 0.50 8.25 -2.06
C CYS A 62 0.53 7.10 -1.04
N ARG A 63 -0.07 7.31 0.14
CA ARG A 63 -0.13 6.30 1.21
C ARG A 63 -0.90 5.04 0.80
N LEU A 64 -1.88 5.15 -0.10
CA LEU A 64 -2.61 4.01 -0.65
C LEU A 64 -1.73 3.15 -1.57
N CYS A 65 -0.74 3.76 -2.23
CA CYS A 65 0.20 3.04 -3.07
C CYS A 65 1.31 2.38 -2.25
N THR A 66 1.79 3.02 -1.19
CA THR A 66 2.90 2.50 -0.37
C THR A 66 2.46 1.59 0.78
N GLY A 67 1.24 1.76 1.26
CA GLY A 67 0.66 0.98 2.36
C GLY A 67 -0.09 -0.28 1.91
N ASN A 68 -0.23 -0.49 0.61
CA ASN A 68 -0.83 -1.69 0.04
C ASN A 68 0.21 -2.38 -0.83
N ALA A 69 1.24 -2.94 -0.19
CA ALA A 69 1.96 -4.05 -0.80
C ALA A 69 0.88 -5.10 -1.12
N ILE A 70 0.57 -5.27 -2.39
CA ILE A 70 -0.25 -6.39 -2.87
C ILE A 70 0.61 -7.64 -2.69
N ILE A 71 0.78 -8.07 -1.44
CA ILE A 71 0.93 -9.48 -1.17
C ILE A 71 -0.45 -10.05 -1.50
N PRO A 72 -0.59 -10.95 -2.49
CA PRO A 72 -1.75 -11.81 -2.50
C PRO A 72 -1.66 -12.65 -1.23
N VAL A 73 -2.25 -12.15 -0.14
CA VAL A 73 -2.48 -12.93 1.09
C VAL A 73 -3.57 -13.94 0.77
N ARG A 74 -3.22 -14.92 -0.07
CA ARG A 74 -3.72 -16.29 0.04
C ARG A 74 -2.79 -17.01 1.00
N SER A 75 -2.79 -16.56 2.24
CA SER A 75 -2.17 -17.22 3.38
C SER A 75 -2.88 -16.65 4.59
N ALA A 76 -4.01 -17.28 4.94
CA ALA A 76 -4.73 -17.19 6.20
C ALA A 76 -4.30 -16.03 7.13
N SER A 77 -4.79 -14.80 6.88
CA SER A 77 -4.94 -13.88 8.00
C SER A 77 -6.04 -14.44 8.89
N PRO A 78 -5.82 -14.59 10.20
CA PRO A 78 -6.94 -14.85 11.11
C PRO A 78 -7.91 -13.69 10.90
N ALA A 79 -9.21 -14.01 10.84
CA ALA A 79 -10.27 -13.03 10.65
C ALA A 79 -9.90 -11.73 11.34
N VAL A 80 -9.75 -10.64 10.58
CA VAL A 80 -9.49 -9.31 11.12
C VAL A 80 -10.58 -9.08 12.14
N SER A 81 -10.27 -9.29 13.41
CA SER A 81 -11.14 -8.85 14.48
C SER A 81 -11.05 -7.34 14.40
N ASP A 82 -12.15 -6.71 14.02
CA ASP A 82 -12.45 -5.28 14.04
C ASP A 82 -12.30 -4.65 15.45
N GLY A 83 -11.56 -5.31 16.35
CA GLY A 83 -11.43 -4.99 17.77
C GLY A 83 -12.73 -5.22 18.53
N ARG A 84 -13.76 -5.84 17.95
CA ARG A 84 -15.10 -5.98 18.56
C ARG A 84 -15.29 -7.36 19.17
N CYS A 85 -15.93 -7.36 20.34
CA CYS A 85 -16.26 -8.56 21.10
C CYS A 85 -16.98 -9.60 20.22
N SER A 86 -16.50 -10.84 20.31
CA SER A 86 -17.00 -11.96 19.52
C SER A 86 -18.27 -12.61 20.09
N ALA A 87 -18.69 -12.23 21.30
CA ALA A 87 -19.89 -12.79 21.93
C ALA A 87 -21.20 -12.32 21.27
N THR A 88 -22.18 -13.22 21.23
CA THR A 88 -23.57 -12.93 20.87
C THR A 88 -24.35 -12.54 22.12
N THR A 89 -25.07 -11.43 22.07
CA THR A 89 -25.93 -10.98 23.18
C THR A 89 -27.21 -11.80 23.26
N ARG A 90 -27.97 -11.73 24.36
CA ARG A 90 -29.28 -12.40 24.49
C ARG A 90 -30.29 -12.01 23.39
N LYS A 91 -30.11 -10.83 22.77
CA LYS A 91 -30.93 -10.35 21.65
C LYS A 91 -30.51 -10.94 20.29
N GLY A 92 -29.54 -11.85 20.26
CA GLY A 92 -29.05 -12.51 19.04
C GLY A 92 -28.05 -11.69 18.21
N THR A 93 -27.87 -10.41 18.51
CA THR A 93 -26.89 -9.56 17.82
C THR A 93 -25.51 -9.66 18.46
N ARG A 94 -24.44 -9.55 17.64
CA ARG A 94 -23.05 -9.50 18.10
C ARG A 94 -22.80 -8.27 19.00
N CYS A 95 -22.13 -8.52 20.12
CA CYS A 95 -21.78 -7.50 21.11
C CYS A 95 -21.07 -6.30 20.45
N SER A 96 -21.46 -5.08 20.79
CA SER A 96 -20.90 -3.84 20.22
C SER A 96 -19.65 -3.32 20.90
N ARG A 97 -19.24 -3.95 22.00
CA ARG A 97 -18.09 -3.50 22.80
C ARG A 97 -16.78 -3.96 22.20
N SER A 98 -15.71 -3.24 22.49
CA SER A 98 -14.36 -3.64 22.12
C SER A 98 -13.90 -4.88 22.89
N ALA A 99 -13.24 -5.80 22.19
CA ALA A 99 -12.53 -6.92 22.76
C ALA A 99 -11.29 -6.43 23.52
N ARG A 100 -10.98 -7.07 24.64
CA ARG A 100 -9.82 -6.81 25.48
C ARG A 100 -8.86 -8.00 25.40
N SER A 101 -9.18 -9.08 26.11
CA SER A 101 -8.44 -10.35 26.03
C SER A 101 -9.30 -11.46 25.41
N GLY A 102 -8.67 -12.38 24.70
CA GLY A 102 -9.33 -13.56 24.14
C GLY A 102 -10.45 -13.27 23.13
N GLY A 103 -10.53 -12.05 22.58
CA GLY A 103 -11.60 -11.66 21.65
C GLY A 103 -12.93 -11.28 22.32
N TYR A 104 -12.97 -11.18 23.65
CA TYR A 104 -14.16 -10.81 24.40
C TYR A 104 -14.01 -9.47 25.11
N CYS A 105 -15.12 -8.82 25.44
CA CYS A 105 -15.10 -7.64 26.29
C CYS A 105 -15.24 -8.04 27.76
N TRP A 106 -15.08 -7.07 28.66
CA TRP A 106 -15.21 -7.24 30.11
C TRP A 106 -16.57 -7.80 30.58
N GLN A 107 -17.59 -7.86 29.73
CA GLN A 107 -18.88 -8.51 30.04
C GLN A 107 -18.95 -9.98 29.62
N HIS A 108 -17.97 -10.43 28.83
CA HIS A 108 -17.90 -11.76 28.25
C HIS A 108 -16.56 -12.44 28.55
N GLY A 109 -15.90 -12.04 29.65
CA GLY A 109 -14.68 -12.68 30.15
C GLY A 109 -13.35 -12.19 29.55
N GLY A 110 -13.32 -10.96 28.99
CA GLY A 110 -12.12 -10.36 28.41
C GLY A 110 -11.50 -9.21 29.18
#